data_AF-A0A7S0RJ93-F1
#
_entry.id   AF-A0A7S0RJ93-F1
#
_cell.length_a   1.000
_cell.length_b   1.000
_cell.length_c   1.000
_cell.angle_alpha   90.00
_cell.angle_beta   90.00
_cell.angle_gamma   90.00
#
_symmetry.space_group_name_H-M   'P 1'
#
loop_
_entity.id
_entity.type
_entity.pdbx_description
1 polymer ?
#
loop_
_entity_poly.entity_id
_entity_poly.type
_entity_poly.pdbx_seq_one_letter_code
_entity_poly.pdbx_strand_id
1 'polypeptide(L)'
;MHANRGSNNNTAGLLVRYIDPEELAVLLRQEAARADTILFDVRSKDFESGRIRNAVNVPARKFHDEVALDGVIDQHLQDAQRVVVYCQFSHDQGPGEECAQLLAHRLKLHGKLGEPSVLLLRGGWRTFAGLYSQQGELVSNVAGTTWSSNWGMFAWRQRKAAAKAQAAKEVWDDVMTFACIMAIMLAWAGIAAWALNSGRYDEK
;
A
#
# COMPACT_ATOMS: atom_id res chain seq x y z
N MET A 1 6.32 -5.33 -43.79
CA MET A 1 6.23 -6.59 -43.03
C MET A 1 6.25 -6.26 -41.55
N HIS A 2 5.08 -5.95 -40.96
CA HIS A 2 4.97 -5.66 -39.53
C HIS A 2 4.88 -6.99 -38.78
N ALA A 3 5.96 -7.36 -38.10
CA ALA A 3 6.00 -8.55 -37.26
C ALA A 3 5.08 -8.34 -36.05
N ASN A 4 4.00 -9.10 -36.06
CA ASN A 4 3.09 -9.38 -34.96
C ASN A 4 3.93 -9.89 -33.76
N ARG A 5 4.22 -9.03 -32.77
CA ARG A 5 4.77 -9.49 -31.50
C ARG A 5 3.63 -10.11 -30.71
N GLY A 6 3.50 -11.42 -30.87
CA GLY A 6 2.66 -12.24 -30.01
C GLY A 6 2.98 -11.94 -28.55
N SER A 7 1.95 -11.47 -27.84
CA SER A 7 1.88 -11.52 -26.40
C SER A 7 2.05 -12.98 -25.99
N ASN A 8 3.26 -13.35 -25.59
CA ASN A 8 3.54 -14.68 -25.06
C ASN A 8 3.07 -14.69 -23.61
N ASN A 9 1.88 -15.21 -23.42
CA ASN A 9 1.12 -15.28 -22.17
C ASN A 9 1.67 -16.37 -21.21
N ASN A 10 2.99 -16.44 -21.00
CA ASN A 10 3.61 -17.40 -20.08
C ASN A 10 3.90 -16.84 -18.67
N THR A 11 3.57 -15.58 -18.40
CA THR A 11 3.64 -14.98 -17.05
C THR A 11 2.30 -15.15 -16.35
N ALA A 12 1.90 -16.40 -16.08
CA ALA A 12 0.77 -16.67 -15.19
C ALA A 12 1.16 -16.32 -13.74
N GLY A 13 1.14 -15.01 -13.45
CA GLY A 13 0.50 -14.41 -12.28
C GLY A 13 1.11 -14.65 -10.91
N LEU A 14 2.40 -14.37 -10.70
CA LEU A 14 2.81 -13.93 -9.36
C LEU A 14 2.30 -12.50 -9.18
N LEU A 15 1.09 -12.37 -8.63
CA LEU A 15 0.50 -11.07 -8.31
C LEU A 15 1.41 -10.35 -7.31
N VAL A 16 2.08 -9.29 -7.77
CA VAL A 16 2.85 -8.40 -6.90
C VAL A 16 1.88 -7.63 -6.03
N ARG A 17 2.07 -7.75 -4.71
CA ARG A 17 1.26 -7.01 -3.74
C ARG A 17 1.80 -5.60 -3.58
N TYR A 18 0.91 -4.62 -3.46
CA TYR A 18 1.29 -3.24 -3.18
C TYR A 18 1.32 -2.98 -1.68
N ILE A 19 2.19 -2.05 -1.26
CA ILE A 19 2.17 -1.43 0.07
C ILE A 19 2.06 0.08 -0.09
N ASP A 20 1.21 0.70 0.72
CA ASP A 20 1.06 2.16 0.72
C ASP A 20 2.18 2.84 1.53
N PRO A 21 2.59 4.08 1.17
CA PRO A 21 3.62 4.81 1.90
C PRO A 21 3.37 4.94 3.40
N GLU A 22 2.10 5.11 3.78
CA GLU A 22 1.69 5.24 5.18
C GLU A 22 1.87 3.94 5.96
N GLU A 23 1.51 2.81 5.36
CA GLU A 23 1.71 1.48 5.96
C GLU A 23 3.19 1.17 6.09
N LEU A 24 3.99 1.45 5.04
CA LEU A 24 5.43 1.30 5.10
C LEU A 24 6.06 2.15 6.22
N ALA A 25 5.60 3.39 6.38
CA ALA A 25 6.10 4.26 7.45
C ALA A 25 5.75 3.75 8.86
N VAL A 26 4.63 3.04 9.03
CA VAL A 26 4.31 2.36 10.30
C VAL A 26 5.29 1.21 10.54
N LEU A 27 5.51 0.36 9.54
CA LEU A 27 6.44 -0.77 9.63
C LEU A 27 7.87 -0.30 9.98
N LEU A 28 8.36 0.74 9.31
CA LEU A 28 9.71 1.26 9.52
C LEU A 28 9.93 1.94 10.89
N ARG A 29 8.85 2.29 11.61
CA ARG A 29 8.95 2.81 12.98
C ARG A 29 8.99 1.71 14.04
N GLN A 30 8.57 0.50 13.69
CA GLN A 30 8.58 -0.65 14.60
C GLN A 30 9.90 -1.39 14.45
N GLU A 31 10.72 -1.47 15.51
CA GLU A 31 12.08 -2.02 15.45
C GLU A 31 12.12 -3.44 14.86
N ALA A 32 11.27 -4.34 15.37
CA ALA A 32 11.21 -5.73 14.91
C ALA A 32 10.78 -5.82 13.43
N ALA A 33 9.68 -5.14 13.06
CA ALA A 33 9.19 -5.17 11.69
C ALA A 33 10.19 -4.53 10.69
N ARG A 34 10.92 -3.49 11.13
CA ARG A 34 11.98 -2.86 10.34
C ARG A 34 13.15 -3.82 10.11
N ALA A 35 13.58 -4.57 11.13
CA ALA A 35 14.65 -5.57 10.99
C ALA A 35 14.27 -6.68 10.00
N ASP A 36 13.00 -7.07 9.99
CA ASP A 36 12.46 -8.09 9.09
C ASP A 36 12.17 -7.59 7.65
N THR A 37 12.37 -6.29 7.39
CA THR A 37 12.01 -5.62 6.12
C THR A 37 13.23 -5.13 5.36
N ILE A 38 13.42 -5.66 4.16
CA ILE A 38 14.44 -5.17 3.23
C ILE A 38 13.81 -4.22 2.22
N LEU A 39 14.45 -3.07 2.00
CA LEU A 39 14.02 -2.07 1.04
C LEU A 39 14.97 -2.05 -0.16
N PHE A 40 14.46 -2.38 -1.34
CA PHE A 40 15.21 -2.29 -2.60
C PHE A 40 14.83 -1.05 -3.39
N ASP A 41 15.77 -0.11 -3.46
CA ASP A 41 15.69 1.06 -4.32
C ASP A 41 16.27 0.72 -5.69
N VAL A 42 15.41 0.56 -6.70
CA VAL A 42 15.83 0.16 -8.05
C VAL A 42 16.19 1.33 -8.96
N ARG A 43 16.25 2.55 -8.41
CA ARG A 43 16.70 3.72 -9.14
C ARG A 43 18.20 3.62 -9.45
N SER A 44 18.62 4.29 -10.52
CA SER A 44 20.02 4.38 -10.93
C SER A 44 20.69 5.61 -10.30
N LYS A 45 20.88 6.68 -11.06
CA LYS A 45 21.61 7.89 -10.63
C LYS A 45 20.84 8.75 -9.62
N ASP A 46 19.52 8.61 -9.55
CA ASP A 46 18.67 9.44 -8.68
C ASP A 46 18.72 9.05 -7.19
N PHE A 47 19.40 7.96 -6.84
CA PHE A 47 19.52 7.45 -5.48
C PHE A 47 20.27 8.40 -4.52
N GLU A 48 21.22 9.17 -5.04
CA GLU A 48 22.03 10.09 -4.23
C GLU A 48 21.26 11.33 -3.77
N SER A 49 20.16 11.68 -4.45
CA SER A 49 19.34 12.85 -4.13
C SER A 49 18.51 12.70 -2.85
N GLY A 50 18.44 11.50 -2.27
CA GLY A 50 17.65 11.16 -1.11
C GLY A 50 17.06 9.75 -1.26
N ARG A 51 16.93 9.04 -0.14
CA ARG A 51 16.42 7.66 -0.09
C ARG A 51 15.65 7.38 1.18
N ILE A 52 14.84 6.33 1.16
CA ILE A 52 14.26 5.79 2.39
C ILE A 52 15.41 5.26 3.24
N ARG A 53 15.40 5.58 4.53
CA ARG A 53 16.47 5.19 5.45
C ARG A 53 16.63 3.68 5.44
N ASN A 54 17.87 3.22 5.43
CA ASN A 54 18.25 1.80 5.36
C ASN A 54 17.91 1.09 4.04
N ALA A 55 17.52 1.82 2.98
CA ALA A 55 17.33 1.22 1.67
C ALA A 55 18.65 0.80 1.00
N VAL A 56 18.64 -0.40 0.42
CA VAL A 56 19.72 -0.95 -0.38
C VAL A 56 19.48 -0.57 -1.84
N ASN A 57 20.49 0.03 -2.48
CA ASN A 57 20.39 0.34 -3.90
C ASN A 57 20.73 -0.89 -4.75
N VAL A 58 19.74 -1.39 -5.45
CA VAL A 58 19.89 -2.47 -6.42
C VAL A 58 19.33 -1.97 -7.74
N PRO A 59 20.13 -1.31 -8.59
CA PRO A 59 19.62 -0.72 -9.83
C PRO A 59 18.91 -1.76 -10.71
N ALA A 60 17.81 -1.38 -11.35
CA ALA A 60 16.95 -2.29 -12.12
C ALA A 60 17.71 -3.23 -13.08
N ARG A 61 18.81 -2.77 -13.71
CA ARG A 61 19.67 -3.60 -14.58
C ARG A 61 20.14 -4.92 -13.92
N LYS A 62 20.33 -4.94 -12.60
CA LYS A 62 20.76 -6.14 -11.86
C LYS A 62 19.66 -7.20 -11.77
N PHE A 63 18.39 -6.82 -11.88
CA PHE A 63 17.27 -7.77 -11.84
C PHE A 63 17.10 -8.56 -13.14
N HIS A 64 17.63 -8.04 -14.25
CA HIS A 64 17.60 -8.74 -15.55
C HIS A 64 18.77 -9.71 -15.75
N ASP A 65 19.79 -9.64 -14.88
CA ASP A 65 20.90 -10.58 -14.85
C ASP A 65 20.64 -11.58 -13.72
N GLU A 66 20.33 -12.82 -14.08
CA GLU A 66 19.96 -13.86 -13.12
C GLU A 66 21.06 -14.16 -12.10
N VAL A 67 22.32 -14.12 -12.51
CA VAL A 67 23.47 -14.39 -11.62
C VAL A 67 23.64 -13.24 -10.65
N ALA A 68 23.48 -12.00 -11.13
CA ALA A 68 23.52 -10.83 -10.27
C ALA A 68 22.34 -10.81 -9.29
N LEU A 69 21.15 -11.21 -9.72
CA LEU A 69 19.95 -11.28 -8.88
C LEU A 69 20.07 -12.37 -7.82
N ASP A 70 20.65 -13.54 -8.14
CA ASP A 70 20.95 -14.58 -7.17
C ASP A 70 21.88 -14.05 -6.08
N GLY A 71 22.97 -13.36 -6.46
CA GLY A 71 23.87 -12.74 -5.49
C GLY A 71 23.16 -11.72 -4.58
N VAL A 72 22.19 -10.97 -5.11
CA VAL A 72 21.37 -10.04 -4.30
C VAL A 72 20.47 -10.80 -3.32
N ILE A 73 19.84 -11.89 -3.77
CA ILE A 73 18.99 -12.74 -2.92
C ILE A 73 19.83 -13.34 -1.78
N ASP A 74 20.97 -13.93 -2.10
CA ASP A 74 21.84 -14.58 -1.12
C ASP A 74 22.45 -13.58 -0.14
N GLN A 75 22.77 -12.37 -0.59
CA GLN A 75 23.38 -11.36 0.27
C GLN A 75 22.38 -10.68 1.22
N HIS A 76 21.13 -10.49 0.79
CA HIS A 76 20.19 -9.61 1.48
C HIS A 76 18.93 -10.28 2.01
N LEU A 77 18.56 -11.46 1.49
CA LEU A 77 17.24 -12.06 1.71
C LEU A 77 17.27 -13.40 2.46
N GLN A 78 18.36 -13.73 3.16
CA GLN A 78 18.44 -14.98 3.92
C GLN A 78 17.46 -15.01 5.10
N ASP A 79 17.39 -13.92 5.87
CA ASP A 79 16.56 -13.81 7.08
C ASP A 79 15.40 -12.80 6.94
N ALA A 80 15.20 -12.28 5.73
CA ALA A 80 14.15 -11.30 5.49
C ALA A 80 12.77 -11.98 5.49
N GLN A 81 11.79 -11.41 6.19
CA GLN A 81 10.39 -11.83 6.05
C GLN A 81 9.70 -11.12 4.88
N ARG A 82 10.14 -9.90 4.57
CA ARG A 82 9.53 -9.10 3.51
C ARG A 82 10.53 -8.23 2.77
N VAL A 83 10.26 -8.02 1.50
CA VAL A 83 11.02 -7.14 0.61
C VAL A 83 10.08 -6.13 -0.01
N VAL A 84 10.41 -4.85 0.13
CA VAL A 84 9.69 -3.77 -0.54
C VAL A 84 10.58 -3.22 -1.65
N VAL A 85 10.15 -3.40 -2.88
CA VAL A 85 10.80 -2.86 -4.08
C VAL A 85 10.16 -1.50 -4.40
N TYR A 86 10.98 -0.53 -4.80
CA TYR A 86 10.47 0.77 -5.25
C TYR A 86 11.40 1.45 -6.25
N CYS A 87 10.82 2.27 -7.13
CA CYS A 87 11.56 3.16 -8.02
C CYS A 87 11.17 4.62 -7.76
N GLN A 88 11.43 5.53 -8.71
CA GLN A 88 11.12 6.95 -8.55
C GLN A 88 9.62 7.22 -8.38
N PHE A 89 8.79 6.52 -9.16
CA PHE A 89 7.34 6.74 -9.23
C PHE A 89 6.51 5.48 -8.92
N SER A 90 7.11 4.29 -9.11
CA SER A 90 6.43 2.99 -9.02
C SER A 90 5.02 2.98 -9.63
N HIS A 91 4.91 3.46 -10.88
CA HIS A 91 3.67 3.36 -11.67
C HIS A 91 3.50 1.94 -12.22
N ASP A 92 2.27 1.59 -12.59
CA ASP A 92 1.95 0.36 -13.31
C ASP A 92 2.82 0.26 -14.58
N GLN A 93 3.42 -0.91 -14.80
CA GLN A 93 4.36 -1.25 -15.87
C GLN A 93 5.71 -0.49 -15.83
N GLY A 94 6.07 0.06 -14.68
CA GLY A 94 7.38 0.67 -14.47
C GLY A 94 8.48 -0.34 -14.11
N PRO A 95 9.75 0.10 -14.08
CA PRO A 95 10.87 -0.76 -13.69
C PRO A 95 10.75 -1.31 -12.26
N GLY A 96 10.00 -0.64 -11.38
CA GLY A 96 9.72 -1.15 -10.03
C GLY A 96 8.83 -2.39 -10.03
N GLU A 97 7.79 -2.42 -10.86
CA GLU A 97 6.90 -3.57 -10.99
C GLU A 97 7.61 -4.74 -11.66
N GLU A 98 8.32 -4.47 -12.75
CA GLU A 98 9.13 -5.49 -13.44
C GLU A 98 10.16 -6.12 -12.51
N CYS A 99 10.91 -5.31 -11.74
CA CYS A 99 11.88 -5.84 -10.77
C CYS A 99 11.20 -6.67 -9.67
N ALA A 100 10.02 -6.26 -9.19
CA ALA A 100 9.28 -7.02 -8.19
C ALA A 100 8.80 -8.37 -8.74
N GLN A 101 8.32 -8.40 -10.00
CA GLN A 101 7.92 -9.64 -10.67
C GLN A 101 9.11 -10.58 -10.90
N LEU A 102 10.23 -10.04 -11.39
CA LEU A 102 11.47 -10.81 -11.60
C LEU A 102 12.00 -11.39 -10.28
N LEU A 103 12.00 -10.60 -9.21
CA LEU A 103 12.40 -11.07 -7.88
C LEU A 103 11.48 -12.18 -7.38
N ALA A 104 10.16 -11.99 -7.46
CA ALA A 104 9.19 -12.99 -7.02
C ALA A 104 9.34 -14.30 -7.83
N HIS A 105 9.55 -14.18 -9.14
CA HIS A 105 9.81 -15.33 -10.00
C HIS A 105 11.11 -16.04 -9.63
N ARG A 106 12.19 -15.29 -9.37
CA ARG A 106 13.48 -15.88 -8.99
C ARG A 106 13.41 -16.56 -7.63
N LEU A 107 12.77 -15.94 -6.63
CA LEU A 107 12.53 -16.56 -5.32
C LEU A 107 11.74 -17.87 -5.43
N LYS A 108 10.74 -17.94 -6.31
CA LYS A 108 10.01 -19.18 -6.60
C LYS A 108 10.93 -20.28 -7.13
N LEU A 109 11.88 -19.95 -8.03
CA LEU A 109 12.84 -20.92 -8.55
C LEU A 109 13.81 -21.42 -7.48
N HIS A 110 14.12 -20.61 -6.47
CA HIS A 110 14.90 -20.99 -5.29
C HIS A 110 14.11 -21.80 -4.24
N GLY A 111 12.86 -22.18 -4.53
CA GLY A 111 11.99 -22.88 -3.58
C GLY A 111 11.48 -22.00 -2.43
N LYS A 112 11.71 -20.68 -2.50
CA LYS A 112 11.35 -19.67 -1.50
C LYS A 112 10.02 -18.99 -1.84
N LEU A 113 9.02 -19.78 -2.23
CA LEU A 113 7.72 -19.23 -2.65
C LEU A 113 6.96 -18.65 -1.45
N GLY A 114 6.74 -17.33 -1.47
CA GLY A 114 5.98 -16.63 -0.42
C GLY A 114 6.82 -16.07 0.73
N GLU A 115 8.10 -16.47 0.84
CA GLU A 115 9.01 -16.01 1.89
C GLU A 115 10.40 -15.71 1.32
N PRO A 116 10.85 -14.43 1.30
CA PRO A 116 10.14 -13.25 1.79
C PRO A 116 8.94 -12.84 0.91
N SER A 117 7.96 -12.16 1.51
CA SER A 117 6.87 -11.54 0.75
C SER A 117 7.41 -10.35 -0.07
N VAL A 118 7.20 -10.38 -1.38
CA VAL A 118 7.60 -9.29 -2.29
C VAL A 118 6.48 -8.27 -2.43
N LEU A 119 6.76 -7.02 -2.06
CA LEU A 119 5.85 -5.90 -2.08
C LEU A 119 6.38 -4.77 -2.98
N LEU A 120 5.48 -4.02 -3.60
CA LEU A 120 5.80 -2.82 -4.40
C LEU A 120 5.27 -1.57 -3.70
N LEU A 121 6.15 -0.60 -3.43
CA LEU A 121 5.75 0.67 -2.83
C LEU A 121 4.94 1.51 -3.80
N ARG A 122 3.66 1.74 -3.50
CA ARG A 122 2.77 2.56 -4.32
C ARG A 122 3.29 4.00 -4.42
N GLY A 123 3.41 4.52 -5.63
CA GLY A 123 3.84 5.90 -5.87
C GLY A 123 5.35 6.14 -5.65
N GLY A 124 6.10 5.09 -5.28
CA GLY A 124 7.56 5.07 -5.22
C GLY A 124 8.18 6.11 -4.28
N TRP A 125 9.45 6.40 -4.52
CA TRP A 125 10.23 7.37 -3.75
C TRP A 125 9.57 8.75 -3.72
N ARG A 126 9.07 9.24 -4.86
CA ARG A 126 8.49 10.59 -4.96
C ARG A 126 7.31 10.77 -4.00
N THR A 127 6.44 9.78 -3.91
CA THR A 127 5.27 9.85 -3.02
C THR A 127 5.69 9.74 -1.57
N PHE A 128 6.58 8.79 -1.26
CA PHE A 128 7.09 8.62 0.11
C PHE A 128 7.83 9.85 0.62
N ALA A 129 8.76 10.40 -0.17
CA ALA A 129 9.49 11.62 0.16
C ALA A 129 8.56 12.83 0.28
N GLY A 130 7.51 12.94 -0.55
CA GLY A 130 6.51 13.98 -0.43
C GLY A 130 5.80 13.99 0.93
N LEU A 131 5.63 12.83 1.56
CA LEU A 131 4.99 12.67 2.87
C LEU A 131 5.97 12.77 4.04
N TYR A 132 7.19 12.28 3.87
CA TYR A 132 8.11 11.99 4.99
C TYR A 132 9.51 12.62 4.86
N SER A 133 9.77 13.52 3.90
CA SER A 133 11.12 14.11 3.72
C SER A 133 11.67 14.86 4.94
N GLN A 134 10.81 15.34 5.83
CA GLN A 134 11.21 16.04 7.07
C GLN A 134 11.45 15.08 8.25
N GLN A 135 11.21 13.79 8.07
CA GLN A 135 11.32 12.76 9.09
C GLN A 135 12.63 12.00 8.89
N GLY A 136 13.70 12.49 9.53
CA GLY A 136 15.06 11.94 9.39
C GLY A 136 15.19 10.48 9.85
N GLU A 137 14.26 9.99 10.65
CA GLU A 137 14.14 8.59 11.04
C GLU A 137 13.66 7.69 9.89
N LEU A 138 12.92 8.24 8.91
CA LEU A 138 12.40 7.52 7.74
C LEU A 138 13.16 7.84 6.44
N VAL A 139 13.77 9.01 6.34
CA VAL A 139 14.44 9.49 5.14
C VAL A 139 15.87 9.90 5.46
N SER A 140 16.83 9.40 4.68
CA SER A 140 18.21 9.89 4.71
C SER A 140 18.44 10.79 3.49
N ASN A 141 18.74 12.07 3.74
CA ASN A 141 19.22 13.00 2.72
C ASN A 141 20.75 12.99 2.68
N VAL A 142 21.32 12.98 1.47
CA VAL A 142 22.74 13.30 1.28
C VAL A 142 22.87 14.84 1.27
N ALA A 143 23.95 15.34 1.88
CA ALA A 143 24.18 16.75 2.18
C ALA A 143 23.86 17.70 1.01
N GLY A 144 22.95 18.65 1.23
CA GLY A 144 22.83 19.86 0.41
C GLY A 144 21.47 20.19 -0.21
N THR A 145 20.50 19.27 -0.23
CA THR A 145 19.23 19.52 -0.93
C THR A 145 18.05 19.62 0.04
N THR A 146 17.77 20.84 0.50
CA THR A 146 16.50 21.17 1.17
C THR A 146 15.37 21.10 0.14
N TRP A 147 14.55 20.04 0.19
CA TRP A 147 13.33 19.94 -0.61
C TRP A 147 12.29 20.94 -0.07
N SER A 148 11.97 21.99 -0.83
CA SER A 148 10.85 22.89 -0.53
C SER A 148 9.53 22.30 -1.05
N SER A 149 8.93 21.36 -0.33
CA SER A 149 7.68 20.69 -0.73
C SER A 149 6.43 21.36 -0.18
N ASN A 150 5.90 22.38 -0.87
CA ASN A 150 4.51 22.80 -0.66
C ASN A 150 3.51 21.71 -1.13
N TRP A 151 3.89 20.84 -2.08
CA TRP A 151 3.03 19.82 -2.65
C TRP A 151 2.65 18.66 -1.70
N GLY A 152 3.54 18.26 -0.78
CA GLY A 152 3.31 17.14 0.14
C GLY A 152 2.24 17.43 1.19
N MET A 153 2.20 18.68 1.69
CA MET A 153 1.25 19.11 2.70
C MET A 153 -0.19 19.18 2.16
N PHE A 154 -0.39 19.59 0.90
CA PHE A 154 -1.72 19.65 0.29
C PHE A 154 -2.31 18.25 0.06
N ALA A 155 -1.51 17.31 -0.47
CA ALA A 155 -1.97 15.94 -0.70
C ALA A 155 -2.28 15.19 0.60
N TRP A 156 -1.44 15.35 1.63
CA TRP A 156 -1.70 14.79 2.97
C TRP A 156 -2.96 15.38 3.63
N ARG A 157 -3.15 16.70 3.55
CA ARG A 157 -4.35 17.37 4.08
C ARG A 157 -5.62 16.86 3.39
N GLN A 158 -5.59 16.73 2.06
CA GLN A 158 -6.73 16.21 1.30
C GLN A 158 -7.02 14.73 1.62
N ARG A 159 -6.00 13.87 1.73
CA ARG A 159 -6.18 12.45 2.07
C ARG A 159 -6.68 12.27 3.51
N LYS A 160 -6.15 13.02 4.49
CA LYS A 160 -6.69 13.02 5.86
C LYS A 160 -8.11 13.56 5.93
N ALA A 161 -8.41 14.62 5.17
CA ALA A 161 -9.78 15.15 5.09
C ALA A 161 -10.74 14.12 4.48
N ALA A 162 -10.33 13.41 3.42
CA ALA A 162 -11.12 12.35 2.79
C ALA A 162 -11.35 11.15 3.74
N ALA A 163 -10.31 10.68 4.42
CA ALA A 163 -10.43 9.59 5.40
C ALA A 163 -11.33 9.97 6.59
N LYS A 164 -11.20 11.21 7.09
CA LYS A 164 -12.06 11.74 8.17
C LYS A 164 -13.51 11.90 7.70
N ALA A 165 -13.73 12.31 6.45
CA ALA A 165 -15.06 12.43 5.86
C ALA A 165 -15.72 11.05 5.69
N GLN A 166 -14.96 10.04 5.27
CA GLN A 166 -15.46 8.66 5.14
C GLN A 166 -15.87 8.07 6.49
N ALA A 167 -15.01 8.21 7.51
CA ALA A 167 -15.33 7.74 8.87
C ALA A 167 -16.55 8.48 9.46
N ALA A 168 -16.70 9.78 9.20
CA ALA A 168 -17.86 10.54 9.65
C ALA A 168 -19.15 10.11 8.95
N LYS A 169 -19.08 9.71 7.66
CA LYS A 169 -20.22 9.20 6.89
C LYS A 169 -20.72 7.87 7.45
N GLU A 170 -19.82 6.95 7.78
CA GLU A 170 -20.18 5.64 8.36
C GLU A 170 -20.96 5.79 9.67
N VAL A 171 -20.50 6.68 10.56
CA VAL A 171 -21.20 6.97 11.82
C VAL A 171 -22.59 7.58 11.59
N TRP A 172 -22.72 8.47 10.60
CA TRP A 172 -24.01 9.08 10.26
C TRP A 172 -25.00 8.08 9.65
N ASP A 173 -24.51 7.18 8.80
CA ASP A 173 -25.31 6.13 8.17
C ASP A 173 -25.81 5.12 9.25
N ASP A 174 -25.00 4.81 10.26
CA ASP A 174 -25.41 4.00 11.42
C ASP A 174 -26.51 4.67 12.25
N VAL A 175 -26.32 5.94 12.62
CA VAL A 175 -27.30 6.71 13.41
C VAL A 175 -28.65 6.78 12.68
N MET A 176 -28.63 7.03 11.36
CA MET A 176 -29.84 7.07 10.55
C MET A 176 -30.52 5.71 10.45
N THR A 177 -29.75 4.63 10.37
CA THR A 177 -30.29 3.26 10.39
C THR A 177 -31.01 2.95 11.70
N PHE A 178 -30.43 3.30 12.85
CA PHE A 178 -31.07 3.12 14.16
C PHE A 178 -32.34 3.96 14.30
N ALA A 179 -32.34 5.22 13.84
CA ALA A 179 -33.51 6.09 13.89
C ALA A 179 -34.68 5.52 13.04
N CYS A 180 -34.39 5.01 11.84
CA CYS A 180 -35.38 4.36 10.99
C CYS A 180 -36.00 3.11 11.66
N ILE A 181 -35.18 2.26 12.29
CA ILE A 181 -35.65 1.06 12.99
C ILE A 181 -36.58 1.44 14.16
N MET A 182 -36.20 2.45 14.95
CA MET A 182 -37.01 2.92 16.07
C MET A 182 -38.36 3.50 15.63
N ALA A 183 -38.38 4.28 14.54
CA ALA A 183 -39.61 4.83 13.99
C ALA A 183 -40.58 3.72 13.54
N ILE A 184 -40.05 2.66 12.91
CA ILE A 184 -40.84 1.49 12.50
C ILE A 184 -41.43 0.79 13.73
N MET A 185 -40.62 0.51 14.77
CA MET A 185 -41.10 -0.15 15.99
C MET A 185 -42.23 0.63 16.69
N LEU A 186 -42.10 1.96 16.77
CA LEU A 186 -43.14 2.82 17.36
C LEU A 186 -44.43 2.81 16.56
N ALA A 187 -44.34 2.78 15.22
CA ALA A 187 -45.52 2.66 14.36
C ALA A 187 -46.25 1.34 14.59
N TRP A 188 -45.52 0.22 14.67
CA TRP A 188 -46.10 -1.09 14.98
C TRP A 188 -46.76 -1.13 16.37
N ALA A 189 -46.12 -0.55 17.39
CA ALA A 189 -46.69 -0.45 18.73
C ALA A 189 -47.98 0.37 18.75
N GLY A 190 -48.05 1.47 18.00
CA GLY A 190 -49.25 2.28 17.85
C GLY A 190 -50.40 1.52 17.17
N ILE A 191 -50.10 0.78 16.10
CA ILE A 191 -51.08 -0.06 15.39
C ILE A 191 -51.61 -1.17 16.33
N ALA A 192 -50.72 -1.83 17.08
CA ALA A 192 -51.11 -2.86 18.05
C ALA A 192 -51.99 -2.30 19.18
N ALA A 193 -51.64 -1.13 19.73
CA ALA A 193 -52.43 -0.46 20.76
C ALA A 193 -53.82 -0.03 20.24
N TRP A 194 -53.89 0.46 19.00
CA TRP A 194 -55.16 0.79 18.36
C TRP A 194 -56.03 -0.45 18.19
N ALA A 195 -55.48 -1.55 17.66
CA ALA A 195 -56.20 -2.80 17.46
C ALA A 195 -56.76 -3.41 18.76
N LEU A 196 -55.98 -3.35 19.85
CA LEU A 196 -56.41 -3.80 21.18
C LEU A 196 -57.54 -2.94 21.76
N ASN A 197 -57.57 -1.64 21.45
CA ASN A 197 -58.58 -0.71 21.96
C ASN A 197 -59.86 -0.69 21.09
N SER A 198 -59.75 -0.92 19.78
CA SER A 198 -60.89 -0.99 18.86
C SER A 198 -61.73 -2.25 19.04
N GLY A 199 -61.15 -3.35 19.53
CA GLY A 199 -61.88 -4.59 19.85
C GLY A 199 -62.80 -4.50 21.08
N ARG A 200 -62.86 -3.35 21.77
CA ARG A 200 -63.67 -3.13 22.97
C ARG A 200 -65.03 -2.46 22.70
N TYR A 201 -65.35 -2.16 21.44
CA TYR A 201 -66.55 -1.40 21.06
C TYR A 201 -67.65 -2.23 20.35
N ASP A 202 -67.47 -3.54 20.14
CA ASP A 202 -68.42 -4.41 19.41
C ASP A 202 -69.23 -5.38 20.32
N GLU A 203 -69.53 -4.99 21.57
CA GLU A 203 -70.55 -5.67 22.40
C GLU A 203 -71.64 -4.67 22.81
N LYS A 204 -72.54 -4.34 21.87
CA LYS A 204 -73.91 -3.87 22.15
C LYS A 204 -74.88 -4.33 21.09
#